data_AF-A0A2V6MAP7-F1
#
_entry.id   AF-A0A2V6MAP7-F1
#
_cell.length_a   1.000
_cell.length_b   1.000
_cell.length_c   1.000
_cell.angle_alpha   90.00
_cell.angle_beta   90.00
_cell.angle_gamma   90.00
#
_symmetry.space_group_name_H-M   'P 1'
#
loop_
_entity.id
_entity.type
_entity.pdbx_description
1 polymer ?
#
loop_
_entity_poly.entity_id
_entity_poly.type
_entity_poly.pdbx_seq_one_letter_code
_entity_poly.pdbx_strand_id
1 'polypeptide(L)'
;MNTLPQRLRQFLLDQPETTDDLHVVSVTLKDGRVFDDVAISQCSLVAAVRGYLHVPFDAKDVTELRVTHRRWGFGQQKKPS
;
A
#
# COMPACT_ATOMS: atom_id res chain seq x y z
N MET A 1 -9.15 -0.12 13.03
CA MET A 1 -9.09 0.00 11.56
C MET A 1 -7.80 0.73 11.18
N ASN A 2 -6.94 0.11 10.37
CA ASN A 2 -5.63 0.65 9.96
C ASN A 2 -5.80 1.63 8.79
N THR A 3 -6.40 2.78 9.07
CA THR A 3 -6.66 3.82 8.08
C THR A 3 -5.52 4.85 8.07
N LEU A 4 -5.07 5.22 6.88
CA LEU A 4 -4.01 6.21 6.69
C LEU A 4 -4.41 7.61 7.19
N PRO A 5 -3.45 8.40 7.70
CA PRO A 5 -3.60 9.83 7.95
C PRO A 5 -4.18 10.60 6.76
N GLN A 6 -4.97 11.65 7.03
CA GLN A 6 -5.70 12.40 5.98
C GLN A 6 -4.79 12.98 4.89
N ARG A 7 -3.59 13.47 5.25
CA ARG A 7 -2.63 14.00 4.28
C ARG A 7 -2.19 12.96 3.25
N LEU A 8 -1.94 11.74 3.72
CA LEU A 8 -1.52 10.62 2.87
C LEU A 8 -2.67 10.13 1.98
N ARG A 9 -3.90 10.19 2.48
CA ARG A 9 -5.10 9.90 1.68
C ARG A 9 -5.27 10.88 0.53
N GLN A 10 -5.12 12.18 0.79
CA GLN A 10 -5.16 13.21 -0.25
C GLN A 10 -4.05 13.00 -1.28
N PHE A 11 -2.82 12.75 -0.82
CA PHE A 11 -1.72 12.43 -1.72
C PHE A 11 -2.07 11.27 -2.67
N LEU A 12 -2.65 10.17 -2.18
CA LEU A 12 -3.07 9.05 -3.03
C LEU A 12 -4.23 9.39 -3.97
N LEU A 13 -5.17 10.25 -3.57
CA LEU A 13 -6.26 10.70 -4.45
C LEU A 13 -5.74 11.54 -5.64
N ASP A 14 -4.63 12.24 -5.46
CA ASP A 14 -3.97 13.02 -6.51
C ASP A 14 -3.03 12.17 -7.39
N GLN A 15 -2.93 10.86 -7.16
CA GLN A 15 -2.07 9.97 -7.94
C GLN A 15 -2.90 9.04 -8.85
N PRO A 16 -2.36 8.64 -10.01
CA PRO A 16 -3.00 7.64 -10.84
C PRO A 16 -3.01 6.28 -10.12
N GLU A 17 -4.14 5.60 -10.20
CA GLU A 17 -4.28 4.25 -9.63
C GLU A 17 -3.35 3.26 -10.33
N THR A 18 -2.89 2.25 -9.59
CA THR A 18 -2.08 1.19 -10.19
C THR A 18 -2.97 0.17 -10.92
N THR A 19 -4.07 -0.26 -10.30
CA THR A 19 -5.07 -1.20 -10.86
C THR A 19 -6.31 -1.19 -9.96
N ASP A 20 -7.54 -1.22 -10.49
CA ASP A 20 -8.82 -1.40 -9.76
C ASP A 20 -8.84 -0.90 -8.29
N ASP A 21 -8.85 0.42 -8.05
CA ASP A 21 -8.92 1.02 -6.70
C ASP A 21 -7.75 0.68 -5.76
N LEU A 22 -6.65 0.17 -6.33
CA LEU A 22 -5.45 -0.23 -5.64
C LEU A 22 -4.25 0.62 -6.06
N HIS A 23 -3.52 1.09 -5.05
CA HIS A 23 -2.21 1.71 -5.19
C HIS A 23 -1.14 0.80 -4.61
N VAL A 24 -0.11 0.51 -5.41
CA VAL A 24 1.10 -0.13 -4.90
C VAL A 24 2.14 0.95 -4.62
N VAL A 25 2.54 1.04 -3.37
CA VAL A 25 3.36 2.13 -2.84
C VAL A 25 4.50 1.60 -1.99
N SER A 26 5.58 2.39 -1.93
CA SER A 26 6.58 2.29 -0.88
C SER A 26 6.13 3.14 0.31
N VAL A 27 6.21 2.56 1.51
CA VAL A 27 5.84 3.16 2.79
C VAL A 27 7.12 3.42 3.58
N THR A 28 7.30 4.65 4.05
CA THR A 28 8.31 4.98 5.06
C THR A 28 7.62 5.22 6.40
N LEU A 29 8.13 4.57 7.44
CA LEU A 29 7.65 4.75 8.81
C LEU A 29 8.47 5.80 9.57
N LYS A 30 7.91 6.33 10.66
CA LYS A 30 8.57 7.29 11.56
C LYS A 30 9.86 6.77 12.20
N ASP A 31 10.01 5.45 12.30
CA ASP A 31 11.22 4.80 12.84
C ASP A 31 12.31 4.58 11.77
N GLY A 32 12.06 5.00 10.54
CA GLY A 32 12.97 4.87 9.40
C GLY A 32 12.88 3.56 8.64
N ARG A 33 12.02 2.61 9.06
CA ARG A 33 11.77 1.40 8.26
C ARG A 33 11.03 1.75 6.97
N VAL A 34 11.41 1.08 5.89
CA VAL A 34 10.82 1.23 4.56
C VAL A 34 10.26 -0.10 4.08
N PHE A 35 9.05 -0.08 3.53
CA PHE A 35 8.38 -1.21 2.91
C PHE A 35 8.05 -0.86 1.47
N ASP A 36 8.78 -1.41 0.50
CA ASP A 36 8.68 -0.99 -0.90
C ASP A 36 7.43 -1.45 -1.65
N ASP A 37 6.83 -2.55 -1.20
CA ASP A 37 5.67 -3.18 -1.84
C ASP A 37 4.53 -3.27 -0.83
N VAL A 38 3.77 -2.18 -0.70
CA VAL A 38 2.56 -2.07 0.10
C VAL A 38 1.35 -1.79 -0.78
N ALA A 39 0.29 -2.56 -0.60
CA ALA A 39 -0.97 -2.38 -1.30
C ALA A 39 -1.93 -1.51 -0.45
N ILE A 40 -2.33 -0.36 -0.99
CA ILE A 40 -3.36 0.51 -0.41
C ILE A 40 -4.63 0.38 -1.25
N SER A 41 -5.75 0.07 -0.61
CA SER A 41 -7.08 0.06 -1.23
C SER A 41 -7.86 1.32 -0.85
N GLN A 42 -8.71 1.81 -1.76
CA GLN A 42 -9.60 2.97 -1.55
C GLN A 42 -8.86 4.21 -1.02
N CYS A 43 -7.61 4.38 -1.45
CA CYS A 43 -6.70 5.46 -1.04
C CYS A 43 -6.54 5.64 0.48
N SER A 44 -6.89 4.65 1.30
CA SER A 44 -7.01 4.85 2.75
C SER A 44 -6.71 3.62 3.60
N LEU A 45 -6.88 2.41 3.07
CA LEU A 45 -6.72 1.17 3.82
C LEU A 45 -5.48 0.43 3.36
N VAL A 46 -4.56 0.13 4.28
CA VAL A 46 -3.45 -0.80 3.99
C VAL A 46 -4.02 -2.21 3.88
N ALA A 47 -4.08 -2.74 2.66
CA ALA A 47 -4.66 -4.05 2.36
C ALA A 47 -3.65 -5.18 2.59
N ALA A 48 -2.39 -4.98 2.18
CA ALA A 48 -1.35 -6.00 2.30
C ALA A 48 0.06 -5.40 2.24
N VAL A 49 1.03 -6.13 2.79
CA VAL A 49 2.46 -5.84 2.69
C VAL A 49 3.15 -7.07 2.13
N ARG A 50 3.92 -6.92 1.05
CA ARG A 50 4.50 -8.06 0.36
C ARG A 50 5.51 -8.77 1.27
N GLY A 51 5.40 -10.10 1.34
CA GLY A 51 6.23 -10.92 2.20
C GLY A 51 5.71 -11.09 3.63
N TYR A 52 4.58 -10.47 3.98
CA TYR A 52 3.97 -10.59 5.31
C TYR A 52 2.56 -11.15 5.22
N LEU A 53 2.22 -12.03 6.16
CA LEU A 53 0.86 -12.60 6.31
C LEU A 53 -0.16 -11.55 6.82
N HIS A 54 0.32 -10.56 7.56
CA HIS A 54 -0.46 -9.45 8.11
C HIS A 54 0.35 -8.16 8.00
N VAL A 55 -0.30 -7.00 8.08
CA VAL A 55 0.38 -5.70 8.03
C VAL A 55 1.26 -5.55 9.29
N PRO A 56 2.60 -5.46 9.17
CA PRO A 56 3.52 -5.48 10.31
C PRO A 56 3.78 -4.08 10.91
N PHE A 57 2.91 -3.10 10.61
CA PHE A 57 3.03 -1.72 11.08
C PHE A 57 1.66 -1.09 11.27
N ASP A 58 1.60 -0.02 12.07
CA ASP A 58 0.40 0.81 12.21
C ASP A 58 0.37 1.87 11.10
N ALA A 59 -0.78 2.05 10.46
CA ALA A 59 -0.97 3.06 9.42
C ALA A 59 -0.70 4.49 9.93
N LYS A 60 -0.80 4.73 11.24
CA LYS A 60 -0.47 6.02 11.88
C LYS A 60 1.02 6.32 11.93
N ASP A 61 1.86 5.29 11.85
CA ASP A 61 3.31 5.44 11.89
C ASP A 61 3.90 5.77 10.52
N VAL A 62 3.09 5.75 9.47
CA VAL A 62 3.48 6.11 8.11
C VAL A 62 3.74 7.62 8.03
N THR A 63 4.96 7.98 7.66
CA THR A 63 5.39 9.36 7.47
C THR A 63 5.38 9.78 6.01
N GLU A 64 5.69 8.85 5.11
CA GLU A 64 5.78 9.12 3.68
C GLU A 64 5.24 7.94 2.87
N LEU A 65 4.59 8.26 1.74
CA LEU A 65 4.16 7.32 0.73
C LEU A 65 4.77 7.70 -0.61
N ARG A 66 5.22 6.70 -1.36
CA ARG A 66 5.68 6.88 -2.74
C ARG A 66 5.04 5.83 -3.63
N VAL A 67 4.23 6.24 -4.60
CA VAL A 67 3.62 5.31 -5.56
C VAL A 67 4.72 4.71 -6.43
N THR A 68 4.76 3.38 -6.52
CA THR A 68 5.77 2.66 -7.31
C THR A 68 5.18 2.04 -8.58
N HIS A 69 3.84 1.95 -8.67
CA HIS A 69 3.10 1.29 -9.76
C HIS A 69 3.57 -0.14 -10.06
N ARG A 70 4.19 -0.80 -9.09
CA ARG A 70 4.60 -2.19 -9.25
C ARG A 70 3.37 -3.09 -9.33
N ARG A 71 3.44 -4.09 -10.20
CA ARG A 71 2.36 -5.07 -10.31
C ARG A 71 2.36 -5.97 -9.09
N TRP A 72 1.28 -5.92 -8.31
CA TRP A 72 1.13 -6.79 -7.14
C TRP A 72 0.96 -8.26 -7.52
N GLY A 73 0.06 -8.52 -8.47
CA GLY A 73 -0.28 -9.87 -8.93
C GLY A 73 -1.43 -10.54 -8.16
N PHE A 74 -2.33 -9.80 -7.51
CA PHE A 74 -3.53 -10.36 -6.86
C PHE A 74 -4.34 -11.28 -7.79
N GLY A 75 -4.31 -11.05 -9.11
CA GLY A 75 -5.00 -11.85 -10.13
C GLY A 75 -4.16 -12.93 -10.82
N GLN A 76 -2.90 -13.17 -10.45
CA GLN A 76 -2.13 -14.30 -10.98
C GLN A 76 -2.49 -15.58 -10.20
N GLN A 77 -3.78 -15.94 -10.23
CA GLN A 77 -4.20 -17.28 -9.88
C GLN A 77 -3.60 -18.20 -10.95
N LYS A 78 -2.46 -18.85 -10.64
CA LYS A 78 -1.98 -19.98 -11.45
C LYS A 78 -3.15 -20.95 -11.56
N LYS A 79 -3.78 -21.02 -12.73
CA LYS A 79 -4.68 -22.13 -13.06
C LYS A 79 -3.85 -23.40 -12.89
N PRO A 80 -4.19 -24.33 -11.97
CA PRO A 80 -3.57 -25.64 -12.02
C PRO A 80 -3.91 -26.24 -13.38
N SER A 81 -2.87 -26.64 -14.12
CA SER A 81 -3.02 -27.44 -15.35
C SER A 81 -3.48 -28.86 -15.00
#